data_AF-A0AAE0DQA8-F1
#
_entry.id   AF-A0AAE0DQA8-F1
#
_cell.length_a   1.000
_cell.length_b   1.000
_cell.length_c   1.000
_cell.angle_alpha   90.00
_cell.angle_beta   90.00
_cell.angle_gamma   90.00
#
_symmetry.space_group_name_H-M   'P 1'
#
loop_
_entity.id
_entity.type
_entity.pdbx_description
1 polymer ?
#
loop_
_entity_poly.entity_id
_entity_poly.type
_entity_poly.pdbx_seq_one_letter_code
_entity_poly.pdbx_strand_id
1 'polypeptide(L)'
;MFEAHNVQGTHIDTSDEVAIKLEHVSIDPSILEREVDIYQSLSGGAGIPRVHAYETECEFNAMVFDLLGPSLEDLFNFCSRKFPLKTVLMLADQLICRLEYIHSKDVIHRDIKPENCLMGVGKNGNQVYVTDMGLATEGRIAQGKATTSRSQNANLVGTARFASVNGHLGAVQRRSDDLESLGYMFLYFLRGSLPWQDLPAANQQQKEELILAKKETISIEDLCEGLPAEFGAYFDHVRSLGFDDRPRYSYLRRLFRVLFIRQGFEYDFVFDWTILKHLMATQ
;
A
#
# COMPACT_ATOMS: atom_id res chain seq x y z
N MET A 1 13.23 -8.05 -14.14
CA MET A 1 12.85 -6.99 -13.20
C MET A 1 12.91 -5.72 -14.02
N PHE A 2 11.76 -5.26 -14.52
CA PHE A 2 11.70 -4.08 -15.39
C PHE A 2 11.35 -2.91 -14.48
N GLU A 3 12.35 -2.14 -14.05
CA GLU A 3 12.11 -0.95 -13.25
C GLU A 3 11.66 0.18 -14.17
N ALA A 4 10.39 0.54 -14.05
CA ALA A 4 9.97 1.86 -14.47
C ALA A 4 10.69 2.88 -13.58
N HIS A 5 11.42 3.80 -14.18
CA HIS A 5 12.19 4.79 -13.43
C HIS A 5 11.29 5.98 -13.16
N ASN A 6 11.13 6.33 -11.89
CA ASN A 6 10.47 7.57 -11.47
C ASN A 6 11.50 8.69 -11.47
N VAL A 7 11.23 9.76 -12.22
CA VAL A 7 12.10 10.92 -12.33
C VAL A 7 11.29 12.17 -12.01
N GLN A 8 11.90 13.15 -11.35
CA GLN A 8 11.29 14.47 -11.17
C GLN A 8 11.47 15.29 -12.45
N GLY A 9 10.38 15.91 -12.91
CA GLY A 9 10.36 16.82 -14.03
C GLY A 9 9.77 18.18 -13.65
N THR A 10 9.86 19.14 -14.57
CA THR A 10 9.25 20.46 -14.43
C THR A 10 8.44 20.75 -15.69
N HIS A 11 7.16 21.06 -15.52
CA HIS A 11 6.30 21.48 -16.62
C HIS A 11 6.81 22.83 -17.15
N ILE A 12 7.13 22.91 -18.45
CA ILE A 12 7.83 24.06 -19.03
C ILE A 12 7.01 25.35 -18.91
N ASP A 13 5.70 25.29 -19.17
CA ASP A 13 4.87 26.50 -19.20
C ASP A 13 4.42 26.98 -17.80
N THR A 14 4.10 26.06 -16.89
CA THR A 14 3.58 26.41 -15.55
C THR A 14 4.68 26.45 -14.48
N SER A 15 5.86 25.90 -14.77
CA SER A 15 6.92 25.63 -13.78
C SER A 15 6.50 24.70 -12.65
N ASP A 16 5.39 23.96 -12.80
CA ASP A 16 4.95 22.98 -11.81
C ASP A 16 5.89 21.76 -11.82
N GLU A 17 6.25 21.28 -10.64
CA GLU A 17 7.04 20.05 -10.50
C GLU A 17 6.13 18.82 -10.66
N VAL A 18 6.59 17.84 -11.43
CA VAL A 18 5.85 16.61 -11.78
C VAL A 18 6.70 15.36 -11.55
N ALA A 19 6.05 14.22 -11.37
CA ALA A 19 6.70 12.92 -11.44
C ALA A 19 6.50 12.31 -12.83
N ILE A 20 7.56 11.71 -13.37
CA ILE A 20 7.55 11.05 -14.68
C ILE A 20 7.97 9.59 -14.48
N LYS A 21 7.11 8.65 -14.87
CA LYS A 21 7.41 7.22 -14.88
C LYS A 21 7.65 6.77 -16.32
N LEU A 22 8.82 6.18 -16.58
CA LEU A 22 9.24 5.76 -17.91
C LEU A 22 9.21 4.23 -18.07
N GLU A 23 8.75 3.76 -19.22
CA GLU A 23 8.77 2.36 -19.64
C GLU A 23 9.33 2.25 -21.05
N HIS A 24 10.29 1.35 -21.29
CA HIS A 24 10.83 1.17 -22.64
C HIS A 24 9.77 0.56 -23.58
N VAL A 25 9.64 1.08 -24.81
CA VAL A 25 8.60 0.66 -25.78
C VAL A 25 8.68 -0.81 -26.20
N SER A 26 9.80 -1.50 -25.93
CA SER A 26 9.94 -2.93 -26.20
C SER A 26 9.19 -3.83 -25.19
N ILE A 27 8.61 -3.27 -24.13
CA ILE A 27 7.80 -4.03 -23.17
C ILE A 27 6.41 -4.22 -23.77
N ASP A 28 6.12 -5.45 -24.19
CA ASP A 28 4.84 -5.86 -24.76
C ASP A 28 4.28 -7.09 -24.00
N PRO A 29 3.06 -7.03 -23.44
CA PRO A 29 2.16 -5.87 -23.37
C PRO A 29 2.66 -4.80 -22.39
N SER A 30 2.46 -3.52 -22.73
CA SER A 30 2.82 -2.38 -21.87
C SER A 30 2.18 -2.53 -20.49
N ILE A 31 2.98 -2.37 -19.45
CA ILE A 31 2.52 -2.33 -18.06
C ILE A 31 2.09 -0.90 -17.74
N LEU A 32 2.82 0.09 -18.25
CA LEU A 32 2.55 1.51 -18.02
C LEU A 32 1.22 1.98 -18.63
N GLU A 33 0.87 1.54 -19.83
CA GLU A 33 -0.42 1.85 -20.46
C GLU A 33 -1.59 1.34 -19.61
N ARG A 34 -1.51 0.08 -19.16
CA ARG A 34 -2.50 -0.51 -18.24
C ARG A 34 -2.58 0.25 -16.92
N GLU A 35 -1.45 0.72 -16.41
CA GLU A 35 -1.41 1.52 -15.18
C GLU A 35 -2.15 2.85 -15.37
N VAL A 36 -1.96 3.51 -16.51
CA VAL A 36 -2.66 4.75 -16.89
C VAL A 36 -4.17 4.52 -16.94
N ASP A 37 -4.63 3.44 -17.58
CA ASP A 37 -6.07 3.11 -17.64
C ASP A 37 -6.69 2.97 -16.23
N ILE A 38 -5.96 2.31 -15.33
CA ILE A 38 -6.40 2.17 -13.94
C ILE A 38 -6.46 3.55 -13.26
N TYR A 39 -5.44 4.39 -13.37
CA TYR A 39 -5.49 5.74 -12.81
C TYR A 39 -6.62 6.58 -13.38
N GLN A 40 -6.90 6.48 -14.68
CA GLN A 40 -8.03 7.17 -15.31
C GLN A 40 -9.36 6.71 -14.70
N SER A 41 -9.54 5.42 -14.46
CA SER A 41 -10.74 4.87 -13.79
C SER A 41 -10.91 5.34 -12.33
N LEU A 42 -9.79 5.64 -11.67
CA LEU A 42 -9.71 6.11 -10.28
C LEU A 42 -9.75 7.65 -10.16
N SER A 43 -9.69 8.39 -11.27
CA SER A 43 -9.59 9.86 -11.29
C SER A 43 -10.68 10.54 -10.46
N GLY A 44 -10.30 11.62 -9.76
CA GLY A 44 -11.15 12.36 -8.81
C GLY A 44 -11.22 11.75 -7.40
N GLY A 45 -10.55 10.62 -7.16
CA GLY A 45 -10.44 10.00 -5.84
C GLY A 45 -9.54 10.77 -4.89
N ALA A 46 -9.98 10.95 -3.64
CA ALA A 46 -9.15 11.58 -2.62
C ALA A 46 -7.91 10.69 -2.32
N GLY A 47 -6.71 11.27 -2.52
CA GLY A 47 -5.44 10.58 -2.32
C GLY A 47 -5.11 9.56 -3.41
N ILE A 48 -5.63 9.79 -4.61
CA ILE A 48 -5.15 9.18 -5.85
C ILE A 48 -4.41 10.27 -6.63
N PRO A 49 -3.15 10.05 -7.03
CA PRO A 49 -2.42 11.00 -7.87
C PRO A 49 -3.13 11.22 -9.20
N ARG A 50 -3.11 12.46 -9.69
CA ARG A 50 -3.63 12.78 -11.03
C ARG A 50 -2.57 12.46 -12.08
N VAL A 51 -2.96 11.73 -13.11
CA VAL A 51 -2.19 11.61 -14.35
C VAL A 51 -2.47 12.86 -15.21
N HIS A 52 -1.41 13.57 -15.59
CA HIS A 52 -1.45 14.74 -16.44
C HIS A 52 -1.37 14.37 -17.92
N ALA A 53 -0.47 13.45 -18.26
CA ALA A 53 -0.21 13.03 -19.64
C ALA A 53 0.31 11.59 -19.69
N TYR A 54 0.08 10.94 -20.82
CA TYR A 54 0.72 9.69 -21.21
C TYR A 54 1.12 9.81 -22.68
N GLU A 55 2.42 9.74 -22.94
CA GLU A 55 3.00 10.04 -24.25
C GLU A 55 4.15 9.08 -24.55
N THR A 56 4.44 8.86 -25.83
CA THR A 56 5.63 8.11 -26.26
C THR A 56 6.66 9.09 -26.79
N GLU A 57 7.83 9.13 -26.15
CA GLU A 57 8.96 9.98 -26.52
C GLU A 57 10.19 9.10 -26.77
N CYS A 58 10.71 9.14 -28.00
CA CYS A 58 11.83 8.30 -28.45
C CYS A 58 11.57 6.79 -28.22
N GLU A 59 12.35 6.16 -27.34
CA GLU A 59 12.29 4.72 -27.03
C GLU A 59 11.49 4.44 -25.75
N PHE A 60 10.77 5.43 -25.21
CA PHE A 60 10.05 5.30 -23.93
C PHE A 60 8.60 5.76 -24.02
N ASN A 61 7.71 4.99 -23.39
CA ASN A 61 6.42 5.47 -22.93
C ASN A 61 6.63 6.22 -21.61
N ALA A 62 6.01 7.38 -21.47
CA ALA A 62 6.15 8.26 -20.32
C ALA A 62 4.76 8.60 -19.75
N MET A 63 4.58 8.33 -18.45
CA MET A 63 3.41 8.76 -17.69
C MET A 63 3.81 9.92 -16.78
N VAL A 64 3.18 11.08 -16.96
CA VAL A 64 3.39 12.28 -16.15
C VAL A 64 2.25 12.42 -15.15
N PHE A 65 2.55 12.53 -13.86
CA PHE A 65 1.56 12.61 -12.79
C PHE A 65 2.02 13.52 -11.63
N ASP A 66 1.10 13.83 -10.70
CA ASP A 66 1.37 14.70 -9.56
C ASP A 66 2.69 14.31 -8.84
N LEU A 67 3.56 15.29 -8.61
CA LEU A 67 4.70 15.09 -7.71
C LEU A 67 4.20 15.03 -6.26
N LEU A 68 4.54 13.93 -5.58
CA LEU A 68 4.21 13.71 -4.18
C LEU A 68 5.44 13.87 -3.28
N GLY A 69 5.18 13.91 -1.97
CA GLY A 69 6.20 13.94 -0.94
C GLY A 69 6.79 12.56 -0.64
N PRO A 70 7.50 12.41 0.50
CA PRO A 70 8.15 11.15 0.85
C PRO A 70 7.16 10.01 1.06
N SER A 71 7.62 8.78 0.80
CA SER A 71 6.88 7.56 1.12
C SER A 71 6.76 7.35 2.62
N LEU A 72 5.82 6.50 3.04
CA LEU A 72 5.73 6.10 4.45
C LEU A 72 6.96 5.30 4.90
N GLU A 73 7.67 4.60 4.01
CA GLU A 73 8.97 3.97 4.37
C GLU A 73 10.05 5.02 4.62
N ASP A 74 10.13 6.07 3.81
CA ASP A 74 11.10 7.17 4.02
C ASP A 74 10.85 7.85 5.36
N LEU A 75 9.59 8.16 5.66
CA LEU A 75 9.17 8.75 6.92
C LEU A 75 9.38 7.80 8.10
N PHE A 76 9.20 6.51 7.89
CA PHE A 76 9.47 5.50 8.90
C PHE A 76 10.95 5.44 9.26
N ASN A 77 11.83 5.46 8.25
CA ASN A 77 13.27 5.54 8.46
C ASN A 77 13.67 6.85 9.15
N PHE A 78 13.08 7.98 8.75
CA PHE A 78 13.29 9.28 9.38
C PHE A 78 12.90 9.28 10.87
N CYS A 79 11.81 8.59 11.23
CA CYS A 79 11.35 8.39 12.61
C CYS A 79 12.05 7.24 13.33
N SER A 80 13.26 6.84 12.91
CA SER A 80 14.04 5.76 13.56
C SER A 80 13.30 4.42 13.60
N ARG A 81 12.51 4.13 12.56
CA ARG A 81 11.84 2.84 12.30
C ARG A 81 10.87 2.40 13.38
N LYS A 82 10.14 3.34 13.98
CA LYS A 82 8.98 3.05 14.84
C LYS A 82 8.04 4.23 14.87
N PHE A 83 6.76 4.02 14.57
CA PHE A 83 5.75 5.06 14.72
C PHE A 83 4.99 4.90 16.05
N PRO A 84 4.65 6.01 16.72
CA PRO A 84 3.75 5.97 17.86
C PRO A 84 2.33 5.59 17.43
N LEU A 85 1.55 5.04 18.37
CA LEU A 85 0.18 4.59 18.13
C LEU A 85 -0.70 5.69 17.49
N LYS A 86 -0.58 6.95 17.96
CA LYS A 86 -1.31 8.10 17.39
C LYS A 86 -1.10 8.22 15.87
N THR A 87 0.16 8.19 15.41
CA THR A 87 0.52 8.27 13.98
C THR A 87 -0.09 7.12 13.20
N VAL A 88 0.05 5.88 13.69
CA VAL A 88 -0.47 4.69 13.00
C VAL A 88 -2.00 4.73 12.89
N LEU A 89 -2.71 5.17 13.93
CA LEU A 89 -4.17 5.27 13.90
C LEU A 89 -4.68 6.39 12.96
N MET A 90 -3.99 7.53 12.88
CA MET A 90 -4.32 8.58 11.89
C MET A 90 -4.08 8.09 10.45
N LEU A 91 -2.99 7.38 10.22
CA LEU A 91 -2.71 6.75 8.93
C LEU A 91 -3.74 5.67 8.58
N ALA A 92 -4.13 4.84 9.55
CA ALA A 92 -5.11 3.76 9.34
C ALA A 92 -6.45 4.30 8.86
N ASP A 93 -6.93 5.40 9.45
CA ASP A 93 -8.19 6.04 9.02
C ASP A 93 -8.14 6.47 7.55
N GLN A 94 -7.04 7.10 7.11
CA GLN A 94 -6.90 7.54 5.72
C GLN A 94 -6.69 6.36 4.76
N LEU A 95 -5.79 5.42 5.08
CA LEU A 95 -5.44 4.30 4.19
C LEU A 95 -6.63 3.35 3.97
N ILE A 96 -7.44 3.08 5.00
CA ILE A 96 -8.68 2.30 4.83
C ILE A 96 -9.65 3.05 3.90
N CYS A 97 -9.72 4.38 3.97
CA CYS A 97 -10.51 5.17 3.00
C CYS A 97 -9.96 5.06 1.56
N ARG A 98 -8.62 5.06 1.37
CA ARG A 98 -8.01 4.90 0.02
C ARG A 98 -8.38 3.55 -0.57
N LEU A 99 -8.21 2.48 0.19
CA LEU A 99 -8.57 1.14 -0.26
C LEU A 99 -10.07 0.99 -0.48
N GLU A 100 -10.92 1.57 0.36
CA GLU A 100 -12.37 1.57 0.12
C GLU A 100 -12.72 2.21 -1.23
N TYR A 101 -12.08 3.34 -1.56
CA TYR A 101 -12.31 4.02 -2.83
C TYR A 101 -11.82 3.19 -4.02
N ILE A 102 -10.58 2.67 -3.98
CA ILE A 102 -10.01 1.81 -5.03
C ILE A 102 -10.90 0.59 -5.27
N HIS A 103 -11.30 -0.10 -4.20
CA HIS A 103 -12.20 -1.26 -4.30
C HIS A 103 -13.60 -0.90 -4.80
N SER A 104 -14.08 0.33 -4.57
CA SER A 104 -15.38 0.78 -5.09
C SER A 104 -15.40 0.95 -6.61
N LYS A 105 -14.22 1.11 -7.22
CA LYS A 105 -14.00 1.13 -8.67
C LYS A 105 -13.69 -0.26 -9.24
N ASP A 106 -13.89 -1.30 -8.42
CA ASP A 106 -13.58 -2.69 -8.73
C ASP A 106 -12.11 -2.92 -9.07
N VAL A 107 -11.20 -2.18 -8.46
CA VAL A 107 -9.75 -2.37 -8.57
C VAL A 107 -9.22 -3.04 -7.30
N ILE A 108 -8.29 -3.98 -7.46
CA ILE A 108 -7.50 -4.60 -6.37
C ILE A 108 -6.05 -4.22 -6.61
N HIS A 109 -5.38 -3.65 -5.62
CA HIS A 109 -4.05 -3.08 -5.75
C HIS A 109 -2.94 -4.14 -5.80
N ARG A 110 -3.03 -5.19 -4.95
CA ARG A 110 -2.11 -6.35 -4.90
C ARG A 110 -0.66 -6.09 -4.47
N ASP A 111 -0.30 -4.86 -4.11
CA ASP A 111 1.05 -4.53 -3.63
C ASP A 111 1.03 -3.38 -2.61
N ILE A 112 0.18 -3.54 -1.58
CA ILE A 112 0.11 -2.59 -0.46
C ILE A 112 1.34 -2.73 0.42
N LYS A 113 2.14 -1.67 0.45
CA LYS A 113 3.39 -1.56 1.21
C LYS A 113 3.73 -0.08 1.50
N PRO A 114 4.59 0.20 2.50
CA PRO A 114 4.95 1.57 2.88
C PRO A 114 5.51 2.41 1.73
N GLU A 115 6.26 1.79 0.81
CA GLU A 115 6.87 2.45 -0.35
C GLU A 115 5.84 2.97 -1.35
N ASN A 116 4.66 2.35 -1.43
CA ASN A 116 3.55 2.72 -2.33
C ASN A 116 2.52 3.64 -1.66
N CYS A 117 2.79 4.10 -0.44
CA CYS A 117 1.96 5.06 0.28
C CYS A 117 2.77 6.34 0.48
N LEU A 118 2.41 7.44 -0.18
CA LEU A 118 3.18 8.69 -0.16
C LEU A 118 2.38 9.81 0.51
N MET A 119 3.05 10.73 1.19
CA MET A 119 2.38 11.95 1.67
C MET A 119 2.28 12.97 0.53
N GLY A 120 1.25 13.81 0.54
CA GLY A 120 1.17 14.95 -0.37
C GLY A 120 2.24 16.01 -0.10
N VAL A 121 2.27 17.04 -0.95
CA VAL A 121 3.12 18.22 -0.79
C VAL A 121 2.30 19.47 -0.46
N GLY A 122 2.96 20.50 0.10
CA GLY A 122 2.35 21.79 0.39
C GLY A 122 1.09 21.67 1.25
N LYS A 123 -0.05 22.18 0.76
CA LYS A 123 -1.34 22.15 1.47
C LYS A 123 -1.90 20.74 1.67
N ASN A 124 -1.45 19.76 0.89
CA ASN A 124 -1.86 18.37 0.99
C ASN A 124 -0.85 17.53 1.81
N GLY A 125 0.08 18.16 2.53
CA GLY A 125 1.15 17.48 3.29
C GLY A 125 0.67 16.55 4.41
N ASN A 126 -0.60 16.67 4.83
CA ASN A 126 -1.25 15.79 5.80
C ASN A 126 -2.08 14.66 5.17
N GLN A 127 -2.15 14.61 3.85
CA GLN A 127 -2.93 13.63 3.10
C GLN A 127 -2.02 12.51 2.60
N VAL A 128 -2.36 11.26 2.92
CA VAL A 128 -1.71 10.09 2.32
C VAL A 128 -2.34 9.75 0.98
N TYR A 129 -1.50 9.35 0.03
CA TYR A 129 -1.82 8.91 -1.31
C TYR A 129 -1.39 7.45 -1.47
N VAL A 130 -2.13 6.68 -2.27
CA VAL A 130 -1.76 5.32 -2.66
C VAL A 130 -1.35 5.36 -4.14
N THR A 131 -0.18 4.84 -4.44
CA THR A 131 0.49 4.92 -5.75
C THR A 131 0.90 3.54 -6.26
N ASP A 132 1.46 3.50 -7.47
CA ASP A 132 1.97 2.32 -8.16
C ASP A 132 0.90 1.25 -8.44
N MET A 133 0.15 1.49 -9.51
CA MET A 133 -0.93 0.59 -9.96
C MET A 133 -0.41 -0.49 -10.93
N GLY A 134 0.92 -0.63 -11.09
CA GLY A 134 1.52 -1.56 -12.06
C GLY A 134 1.20 -3.04 -11.79
N LEU A 135 0.88 -3.37 -10.54
CA LEU A 135 0.39 -4.70 -10.14
C LEU A 135 -1.12 -4.73 -9.91
N ALA A 136 -1.87 -3.64 -10.10
CA ALA A 136 -3.30 -3.64 -9.86
C ALA A 136 -4.06 -4.48 -10.90
N THR A 137 -5.29 -4.88 -10.58
CA THR A 137 -6.16 -5.61 -11.50
C THR A 137 -7.63 -5.31 -11.23
N GLU A 138 -8.47 -5.43 -12.25
CA GLU A 138 -9.92 -5.36 -12.07
C GLU A 138 -10.46 -6.63 -11.38
N GLY A 139 -11.34 -6.45 -10.39
CA GLY A 139 -11.92 -7.51 -9.58
C GLY A 139 -12.71 -8.52 -10.41
N ARG A 140 -13.48 -8.07 -11.41
CA ARG A 140 -14.16 -8.96 -12.38
C ARG A 140 -13.20 -9.84 -13.18
N ILE A 141 -12.05 -9.30 -13.61
CA ILE A 141 -11.03 -10.06 -14.35
C ILE A 141 -10.39 -11.10 -13.41
N ALA A 142 -10.16 -10.74 -12.15
CA ALA A 142 -9.70 -11.67 -11.13
C ALA A 142 -10.69 -12.85 -10.92
N GLN A 143 -11.99 -12.57 -10.80
CA GLN A 143 -13.04 -13.60 -10.66
C GLN A 143 -13.08 -14.59 -11.84
N GLY A 144 -12.96 -14.11 -13.08
CA GLY A 144 -12.95 -14.98 -14.27
C GLY A 144 -11.71 -15.88 -14.37
N LYS A 145 -10.57 -15.44 -13.81
CA LYS A 145 -9.35 -16.26 -13.71
C LYS A 145 -9.42 -17.29 -12.58
N ALA A 146 -10.06 -16.95 -11.46
CA ALA A 146 -10.22 -17.86 -10.32
C ALA A 146 -11.00 -19.14 -10.67
N THR A 147 -11.92 -19.05 -11.64
CA THR A 147 -12.71 -20.19 -12.14
C THR A 147 -11.94 -21.08 -13.12
N THR A 148 -10.82 -20.61 -13.70
CA THR A 148 -10.16 -21.28 -14.83
C THR A 148 -8.78 -21.86 -14.53
N SER A 149 -8.08 -21.44 -13.47
CA SER A 149 -6.83 -22.11 -13.07
C SER A 149 -6.42 -21.85 -11.61
N ARG A 150 -6.29 -22.93 -10.82
CA ARG A 150 -5.31 -23.00 -9.73
C ARG A 150 -4.04 -23.57 -10.35
N SER A 151 -3.20 -22.74 -10.97
CA SER A 151 -1.86 -23.21 -11.35
C SER A 151 -1.07 -23.45 -10.06
N GLN A 152 -0.61 -24.69 -9.85
CA GLN A 152 0.25 -25.04 -8.71
C GLN A 152 1.64 -24.37 -8.75
N ASN A 153 1.90 -23.58 -9.81
CA ASN A 153 3.15 -22.87 -10.08
C ASN A 153 2.96 -21.35 -10.16
N ALA A 154 1.95 -20.79 -9.46
CA ALA A 154 1.76 -19.35 -9.45
C ALA A 154 2.85 -18.69 -8.58
N ASN A 155 3.60 -17.77 -9.18
CA ASN A 155 4.63 -17.00 -8.48
C ASN A 155 3.97 -15.99 -7.53
N LEU A 156 4.68 -15.65 -6.44
CA LEU A 156 4.35 -14.55 -5.55
C LEU A 156 3.98 -13.29 -6.37
N VAL A 157 2.86 -12.67 -5.99
CA VAL A 157 2.45 -11.36 -6.52
C VAL A 157 2.57 -10.32 -5.41
N GLY A 158 3.33 -9.26 -5.69
CA GLY A 158 3.62 -8.19 -4.75
C GLY A 158 4.82 -8.50 -3.85
N THR A 159 4.95 -7.74 -2.77
CA THR A 159 6.12 -7.80 -1.89
C THR A 159 5.93 -8.86 -0.78
N ALA A 160 6.77 -9.91 -0.75
CA ALA A 160 6.66 -11.07 0.16
C ALA A 160 6.40 -10.69 1.62
N ARG A 161 7.02 -9.60 2.10
CA ARG A 161 6.88 -9.09 3.47
C ARG A 161 5.44 -8.73 3.81
N PHE A 162 4.74 -8.04 2.90
CA PHE A 162 3.40 -7.50 3.15
C PHE A 162 2.29 -8.28 2.45
N ALA A 163 2.59 -9.09 1.44
CA ALA A 163 1.59 -9.89 0.74
C ALA A 163 0.75 -10.75 1.71
N SER A 164 -0.54 -10.88 1.45
CA SER A 164 -1.38 -11.86 2.16
C SER A 164 -0.90 -13.30 1.91
N VAL A 165 -1.39 -14.27 2.68
CA VAL A 165 -1.12 -15.69 2.41
C VAL A 165 -1.54 -16.07 0.98
N ASN A 166 -2.68 -15.58 0.50
CA ASN A 166 -3.14 -15.82 -0.88
C ASN A 166 -2.21 -15.19 -1.92
N GLY A 167 -1.78 -13.95 -1.71
CA GLY A 167 -0.84 -13.28 -2.62
C GLY A 167 0.50 -13.99 -2.71
N HIS A 168 0.96 -14.56 -1.60
CA HIS A 168 2.18 -15.37 -1.54
C HIS A 168 2.04 -16.69 -2.32
N LEU A 169 0.90 -17.36 -2.19
CA LEU A 169 0.57 -18.58 -2.95
C LEU A 169 0.29 -18.31 -4.44
N GLY A 170 0.40 -17.07 -4.91
CA GLY A 170 0.05 -16.66 -6.28
C GLY A 170 -1.43 -16.87 -6.61
N ALA A 171 -2.28 -17.02 -5.59
CA ALA A 171 -3.72 -17.18 -5.78
C ALA A 171 -4.35 -15.88 -6.31
N VAL A 172 -5.56 -16.00 -6.84
CA VAL A 172 -6.33 -14.82 -7.24
C VAL A 172 -6.61 -13.98 -5.99
N GLN A 173 -6.00 -12.80 -5.96
CA GLN A 173 -6.18 -11.87 -4.85
C GLN A 173 -7.55 -11.19 -4.92
N ARG A 174 -8.07 -10.86 -3.74
CA ARG A 174 -9.37 -10.25 -3.45
C ARG A 174 -9.19 -9.01 -2.58
N ARG A 175 -10.28 -8.28 -2.34
CA ARG A 175 -10.28 -7.05 -1.51
C ARG A 175 -9.75 -7.25 -0.10
N SER A 176 -9.93 -8.45 0.48
CA SER A 176 -9.39 -8.76 1.80
C SER A 176 -7.87 -8.90 1.80
N ASP A 177 -7.24 -9.25 0.68
CA ASP A 177 -5.78 -9.40 0.60
C ASP A 177 -5.07 -8.05 0.68
N ASP A 178 -5.62 -7.01 0.03
CA ASP A 178 -5.14 -5.63 0.20
C ASP A 178 -5.30 -5.17 1.66
N LEU A 179 -6.42 -5.53 2.32
CA LEU A 179 -6.65 -5.19 3.73
C LEU A 179 -5.75 -6.00 4.69
N GLU A 180 -5.45 -7.25 4.39
CA GLU A 180 -4.53 -8.06 5.19
C GLU A 180 -3.11 -7.50 5.10
N SER A 181 -2.68 -7.13 3.88
CA SER A 181 -1.41 -6.46 3.63
C SER A 181 -1.32 -5.12 4.37
N LEU A 182 -2.40 -4.34 4.36
CA LEU A 182 -2.51 -3.10 5.13
C LEU A 182 -2.40 -3.35 6.65
N GLY A 183 -3.00 -4.45 7.15
CA GLY A 183 -2.85 -4.86 8.55
C GLY A 183 -1.40 -5.15 8.92
N TYR A 184 -0.68 -5.92 8.08
CA TYR A 184 0.75 -6.17 8.29
C TYR A 184 1.56 -4.88 8.27
N MET A 185 1.20 -3.91 7.43
CA MET A 185 1.84 -2.59 7.39
C MET A 185 1.65 -1.82 8.71
N PHE A 186 0.47 -1.86 9.33
CA PHE A 186 0.25 -1.24 10.63
C PHE A 186 1.10 -1.87 11.74
N LEU A 187 1.18 -3.20 11.77
CA LEU A 187 2.01 -3.92 12.74
C LEU A 187 3.49 -3.61 12.54
N TYR A 188 3.94 -3.56 11.29
CA TYR A 188 5.30 -3.18 10.93
C TYR A 188 5.67 -1.80 11.49
N PHE A 189 4.80 -0.79 11.31
CA PHE A 189 5.04 0.54 11.84
C PHE A 189 5.08 0.60 13.37
N LEU A 190 4.22 -0.17 14.06
CA LEU A 190 4.17 -0.18 15.53
C LEU A 190 5.35 -0.93 16.16
N ARG A 191 5.83 -2.00 15.51
CA ARG A 191 6.84 -2.90 16.07
C ARG A 191 8.26 -2.61 15.59
N GLY A 192 8.42 -1.95 14.44
CA GLY A 192 9.73 -1.79 13.79
C GLY A 192 10.06 -2.90 12.78
N SER A 193 9.51 -4.09 13.01
CA SER A 193 9.64 -5.25 12.14
C SER A 193 8.46 -6.22 12.28
N LEU A 194 8.34 -7.12 11.30
CA LEU A 194 7.40 -8.24 11.29
C LEU A 194 8.12 -9.55 11.66
N PRO A 195 7.42 -10.54 12.25
CA PRO A 195 8.02 -11.80 12.74
C PRO A 195 8.72 -12.66 11.69
N TRP A 196 8.57 -12.35 10.41
CA TRP A 196 9.14 -13.08 9.26
C TRP A 196 10.21 -12.31 8.49
N GLN A 197 10.69 -11.15 8.97
CA GLN A 197 11.69 -10.35 8.24
C GLN A 197 13.11 -10.93 8.25
N ASP A 198 13.55 -11.45 9.40
CA ASP A 198 14.94 -11.85 9.64
C ASP A 198 15.12 -13.37 9.67
N LEU A 199 14.28 -14.09 8.92
CA LEU A 199 14.36 -15.55 8.81
C LEU A 199 15.63 -15.95 8.02
N PRO A 200 16.47 -16.85 8.56
CA PRO A 200 17.69 -17.28 7.90
C PRO A 200 17.35 -18.15 6.69
N ALA A 201 17.79 -17.73 5.50
CA ALA A 201 17.54 -18.42 4.23
C ALA A 201 18.81 -18.42 3.37
N ALA A 202 19.05 -19.51 2.64
CA ALA A 202 20.19 -19.67 1.74
C ALA A 202 20.00 -18.93 0.40
N ASN A 203 18.76 -18.76 -0.03
CA ASN A 203 18.40 -18.04 -1.26
C ASN A 203 17.01 -17.40 -1.16
N GLN A 204 16.64 -16.62 -2.16
CA GLN A 204 15.37 -15.87 -2.18
C GLN A 204 14.13 -16.78 -2.17
N GLN A 205 14.16 -17.90 -2.89
CA GLN A 205 13.04 -18.85 -2.92
C GLN A 205 12.79 -19.45 -1.53
N GLN A 206 13.86 -19.92 -0.87
CA GLN A 206 13.75 -20.45 0.49
C GLN A 206 13.27 -19.37 1.48
N LYS A 207 13.67 -18.10 1.27
CA LYS A 207 13.20 -16.99 2.08
C LYS A 207 11.69 -16.79 1.96
N GLU A 208 11.16 -16.87 0.73
CA GLU A 208 9.73 -16.79 0.46
C GLU A 208 8.97 -17.94 1.12
N GLU A 209 9.43 -19.19 0.94
CA GLU A 209 8.85 -20.38 1.58
C GLU A 209 8.81 -20.25 3.12
N LEU A 210 9.87 -19.75 3.75
CA LEU A 210 9.93 -19.52 5.19
C LEU A 210 8.97 -18.41 5.66
N ILE A 211 8.86 -17.33 4.89
CA ILE A 211 7.91 -16.24 5.18
C ILE A 211 6.48 -16.77 5.11
N LEU A 212 6.14 -17.54 4.07
CA LEU A 212 4.82 -18.16 3.91
C LEU A 212 4.50 -19.08 5.08
N ALA A 213 5.38 -20.03 5.38
CA ALA A 213 5.19 -20.96 6.49
C ALA A 213 4.99 -20.23 7.84
N LYS A 214 5.70 -19.12 8.07
CA LYS A 214 5.52 -18.30 9.27
C LYS A 214 4.17 -17.60 9.29
N LYS A 215 3.69 -17.08 8.15
CA LYS A 215 2.38 -16.42 8.03
C LYS A 215 1.21 -17.37 8.24
N GLU A 216 1.33 -18.61 7.76
CA GLU A 216 0.30 -19.64 7.93
C GLU A 216 0.18 -20.16 9.36
N THR A 217 1.30 -20.18 10.09
CA THR A 217 1.37 -20.79 11.43
C THR A 217 1.21 -19.81 12.58
N ILE A 218 1.48 -18.51 12.37
CA ILE A 218 1.35 -17.51 13.42
C ILE A 218 -0.13 -17.20 13.73
N SER A 219 -0.51 -17.35 14.99
CA SER A 219 -1.84 -16.99 15.48
C SER A 219 -2.07 -15.47 15.44
N ILE A 220 -3.33 -15.02 15.42
CA ILE A 220 -3.64 -13.59 15.45
C ILE A 220 -3.23 -12.99 16.81
N GLU A 221 -3.38 -13.77 17.87
CA GLU A 221 -3.00 -13.45 19.23
C GLU A 221 -1.49 -13.17 19.32
N ASP A 222 -0.65 -14.08 18.81
CA ASP A 222 0.81 -13.91 18.81
C ASP A 222 1.23 -12.77 17.88
N LEU A 223 0.56 -12.64 16.72
CA LEU A 223 0.85 -11.59 15.76
C LEU A 223 0.58 -10.19 16.36
N CYS A 224 -0.47 -10.06 17.17
CA CYS A 224 -0.91 -8.81 17.78
C CYS A 224 -0.46 -8.67 19.26
N GLU A 225 0.43 -9.53 19.74
CA GLU A 225 0.85 -9.53 21.15
C GLU A 225 1.39 -8.16 21.59
N GLY A 226 0.88 -7.65 22.71
CA GLY A 226 1.28 -6.36 23.28
C GLY A 226 0.67 -5.13 22.60
N LEU A 227 -0.22 -5.32 21.60
CA LEU A 227 -0.95 -4.24 20.95
C LEU A 227 -2.41 -4.17 21.43
N PRO A 228 -3.11 -3.03 21.21
CA PRO A 228 -4.53 -2.92 21.50
C PRO A 228 -5.37 -3.99 20.78
N ALA A 229 -6.42 -4.48 21.45
CA ALA A 229 -7.27 -5.57 20.95
C ALA A 229 -7.92 -5.27 19.57
N GLU A 230 -8.06 -3.99 19.22
CA GLU A 230 -8.57 -3.55 17.92
C GLU A 230 -7.74 -4.07 16.73
N PHE A 231 -6.44 -4.31 16.89
CA PHE A 231 -5.60 -4.90 15.85
C PHE A 231 -5.95 -6.38 15.62
N GLY A 232 -6.17 -7.16 16.69
CA GLY A 232 -6.67 -8.53 16.58
C GLY A 232 -8.04 -8.58 15.89
N ALA A 233 -8.98 -7.75 16.36
CA ALA A 233 -10.31 -7.65 15.77
C ALA A 233 -10.31 -7.21 14.29
N TYR A 234 -9.31 -6.42 13.87
CA TYR A 234 -9.09 -6.10 12.46
C TYR A 234 -8.76 -7.35 11.64
N PHE A 235 -7.78 -8.15 12.09
CA PHE A 235 -7.38 -9.38 11.40
C PHE A 235 -8.49 -10.44 11.41
N ASP A 236 -9.23 -10.59 12.51
CA ASP A 236 -10.39 -11.49 12.57
C ASP A 236 -11.43 -11.15 11.50
N HIS A 237 -11.79 -9.86 11.39
CA HIS A 237 -12.72 -9.41 10.36
C HIS A 237 -12.14 -9.62 8.96
N VAL A 238 -10.88 -9.27 8.70
CA VAL A 238 -10.28 -9.41 7.37
C VAL A 238 -10.15 -10.87 6.93
N ARG A 239 -9.70 -11.77 7.82
CA ARG A 239 -9.51 -13.20 7.51
C ARG A 239 -10.82 -13.97 7.42
N SER A 240 -11.91 -13.48 8.03
CA SER A 240 -13.25 -14.10 7.91
C SER A 240 -13.97 -13.80 6.60
N LEU A 241 -13.50 -12.85 5.79
CA LEU A 241 -14.14 -12.50 4.51
C LEU A 241 -14.00 -13.64 3.50
N GLY A 242 -15.09 -13.95 2.81
CA GLY A 242 -15.17 -14.79 1.62
C GLY A 242 -14.59 -14.12 0.37
N PHE A 243 -14.61 -14.82 -0.75
CA PHE A 243 -13.99 -14.33 -2.00
C PHE A 243 -14.71 -13.10 -2.56
N ASP A 244 -16.04 -13.13 -2.60
CA ASP A 244 -16.89 -12.06 -3.15
C ASP A 244 -17.38 -11.06 -2.09
N ASP A 245 -16.98 -11.25 -0.83
CA ASP A 245 -17.44 -10.41 0.26
C ASP A 245 -16.94 -8.97 0.09
N ARG A 246 -17.84 -8.02 0.33
CA ARG A 246 -17.47 -6.61 0.46
C ARG A 246 -17.04 -6.35 1.90
N PRO A 247 -15.78 -5.92 2.15
CA PRO A 247 -15.33 -5.58 3.50
C PRO A 247 -16.19 -4.47 4.11
N ARG A 248 -16.43 -4.56 5.43
CA ARG A 248 -17.09 -3.49 6.20
C ARG A 248 -16.06 -2.41 6.58
N TYR A 249 -15.62 -1.61 5.60
CA TYR A 249 -14.59 -0.57 5.82
C TYR A 249 -14.94 0.40 6.96
N SER A 250 -16.22 0.76 7.10
CA SER A 250 -16.71 1.60 8.20
C SER A 250 -16.54 0.96 9.59
N TYR A 251 -16.64 -0.37 9.69
CA TYR A 251 -16.34 -1.10 10.93
C TYR A 251 -14.84 -1.05 11.24
N LEU A 252 -13.99 -1.32 10.25
CA LEU A 252 -12.53 -1.28 10.41
C LEU A 252 -12.04 0.09 10.86
N ARG A 253 -12.54 1.18 10.24
CA ARG A 253 -12.25 2.55 10.69
C ARG A 253 -12.77 2.83 12.10
N ARG A 254 -13.96 2.32 12.43
CA ARG A 254 -14.57 2.53 13.76
C ARG A 254 -13.73 1.89 14.87
N LEU A 255 -13.15 0.71 14.66
CA LEU A 255 -12.24 0.08 15.61
C LEU A 255 -11.13 1.05 16.03
N PHE A 256 -10.39 1.54 15.04
CA PHE A 256 -9.26 2.44 15.29
C PHE A 256 -9.68 3.82 15.78
N ARG A 257 -10.82 4.35 15.32
CA ARG A 257 -11.35 5.64 15.82
C ARG A 257 -11.78 5.57 17.29
N VAL A 258 -12.43 4.48 17.71
CA VAL A 258 -12.81 4.29 19.12
C VAL A 258 -11.57 4.18 19.99
N LEU A 259 -10.56 3.41 19.56
CA LEU A 259 -9.27 3.34 20.23
C LEU A 259 -8.59 4.71 20.32
N PHE A 260 -8.58 5.48 19.22
CA PHE A 260 -7.98 6.81 19.16
C PHE A 260 -8.59 7.76 20.21
N ILE A 261 -9.92 7.79 20.30
CA ILE A 261 -10.65 8.60 21.30
C ILE A 261 -10.37 8.08 22.71
N ARG A 262 -10.34 6.76 22.92
CA ARG A 262 -10.07 6.14 24.23
C ARG A 262 -8.67 6.49 24.77
N GLN A 263 -7.70 6.66 23.87
CA GLN A 263 -6.33 7.10 24.22
C GLN A 263 -6.23 8.61 24.46
N GLY A 264 -7.31 9.38 24.25
CA GLY A 264 -7.30 10.83 24.41
C GLY A 264 -6.51 11.57 23.34
N PHE A 265 -6.28 10.95 22.17
CA PHE A 265 -5.56 11.60 21.08
C PHE A 265 -6.45 12.62 20.36
N GLU A 266 -5.83 13.70 19.90
CA GLU A 266 -6.43 14.70 19.03
C GLU A 266 -6.08 14.43 17.57
N TYR A 267 -7.07 14.54 16.67
CA TYR A 267 -6.88 14.37 15.23
C TYR A 267 -6.44 15.70 14.61
N ASP A 268 -5.20 16.09 14.90
CA ASP A 268 -4.59 17.38 14.58
C ASP A 268 -3.70 17.34 13.32
N PHE A 269 -3.60 16.18 12.67
CA PHE A 269 -2.66 15.92 11.57
C PHE A 269 -1.18 16.12 11.94
N VAL A 270 -0.86 16.12 13.23
CA VAL A 270 0.52 16.20 13.72
C VAL A 270 1.06 14.78 13.85
N PHE A 271 1.70 14.33 12.77
CA PHE A 271 2.43 13.08 12.72
C PHE A 271 3.80 13.20 13.39
N ASP A 272 4.41 12.06 13.68
CA ASP A 272 5.70 12.00 14.38
C ASP A 272 6.82 12.75 13.63
N TRP A 273 6.88 12.59 12.30
CA TRP A 273 7.82 13.33 11.46
C TRP A 273 7.55 14.84 11.43
N THR A 274 6.31 15.29 11.66
CA THR A 274 5.97 16.72 11.75
C THR A 274 6.65 17.35 12.96
N ILE A 275 6.64 16.65 14.11
CA ILE A 275 7.27 17.10 15.35
C ILE A 275 8.80 17.12 15.18
N LEU A 276 9.37 16.02 14.66
CA LEU A 276 10.83 15.91 14.46
C LEU A 276 11.37 17.00 13.52
N LYS A 277 10.67 17.27 12.40
CA LYS A 277 11.05 18.35 11.48
C LYS A 277 11.02 19.72 12.16
N HIS A 278 10.01 19.99 13.00
CA HIS A 278 9.94 21.24 13.74
C HIS A 278 11.11 21.39 14.73
N LEU A 279 11.40 20.34 15.51
CA LEU A 279 12.50 20.34 16.47
C LEU A 279 13.87 20.54 15.80
N MET A 280 14.08 19.96 14.62
CA MET A 280 15.31 20.16 13.83
C MET A 280 15.42 21.56 13.24
N ALA A 281 14.31 22.19 12.86
CA ALA A 281 14.31 23.55 12.29
C ALA A 281 14.49 24.65 13.35
N THR A 282 14.25 24.34 14.63
CA THR A 282 14.40 25.26 15.76
C THR A 282 15.75 25.16 16.48
N GLN A 283 16.67 24.31 16.00
CA GLN A 283 18.06 24.21 16.46
C GLN A 283 18.98 24.97 15.50
#